data_AF-A0A6J2XKE5-F1
#
_entry.id   AF-A0A6J2XKE5-F1
#
_cell.length_a   1.000
_cell.length_b   1.000
_cell.length_c   1.000
_cell.angle_alpha   90.00
_cell.angle_beta   90.00
_cell.angle_gamma   90.00
#
_symmetry.space_group_name_H-M   'P 1'
#
loop_
_entity.id
_entity.type
_entity.pdbx_description
1 polymer ?
#
loop_
_entity_poly.entity_id
_entity_poly.type
_entity_poly.pdbx_seq_one_letter_code
_entity_poly.pdbx_strand_id
1 'polypeptide(L)'
;MRDNIDQVFSNIFEKAEKLLKSIDAQEHIQIPRIVAHQKNRSNIMVASPEEYFRITVAIPFLDDFIHQLTERFAKHKKSLSSLHCLLPNVCVVHKVDLEDLSLYKQFLDYDTLAAELDLWRQKWKQLIAVDRPKNAIETISECNQCIYPNIYILLKILATLPVSTATPERSFSTLRRLKDFLRNSTGQERLTGLALLSVHREINVDIEEVVNRFSREKTRNVQFIL
;
A
#
# COMPACT_ATOMS: atom_id res chain seq x y z
N MET A 1 -3.62 2.87 19.84
CA MET A 1 -2.33 3.49 19.40
C MET A 1 -2.07 4.82 20.11
N ARG A 2 -3.11 5.55 20.55
CA ARG A 2 -2.99 6.73 21.43
C ARG A 2 -2.88 6.39 22.93
N ASP A 3 -3.28 5.20 23.34
CA ASP A 3 -3.54 4.88 24.76
C ASP A 3 -2.29 4.92 25.66
N ASN A 4 -1.09 4.76 25.09
CA ASN A 4 0.19 4.80 25.82
C ASN A 4 1.14 5.89 25.29
N ILE A 5 0.62 6.92 24.61
CA ILE A 5 1.46 7.92 23.94
C ILE A 5 2.40 8.65 24.91
N ASP A 6 1.96 8.86 26.15
CA ASP A 6 2.77 9.53 27.17
C ASP A 6 4.02 8.74 27.53
N GLN A 7 3.86 7.44 27.82
CA GLN A 7 4.98 6.55 28.17
C GLN A 7 5.91 6.30 26.98
N VAL A 8 5.34 6.13 25.79
CA VAL A 8 6.12 5.87 24.57
C VAL A 8 6.88 7.12 24.14
N PHE A 9 6.25 8.29 24.21
CA PHE A 9 6.90 9.55 23.86
C PHE A 9 8.00 9.91 24.86
N SER A 10 7.80 9.66 26.15
CA SER A 10 8.84 9.88 27.16
C SER A 10 10.10 9.05 26.87
N ASN A 11 9.94 7.77 26.52
CA ASN A 11 11.06 6.93 26.08
C ASN A 11 11.74 7.44 24.79
N ILE A 12 10.99 8.01 23.85
CA ILE A 12 11.53 8.61 22.62
C ILE A 12 12.29 9.89 22.95
N PHE A 13 11.76 10.71 23.85
CA PHE A 13 12.35 11.96 24.30
C PHE A 13 13.67 11.72 25.05
N GLU A 14 13.71 10.75 25.96
CA GLU A 14 14.96 10.34 26.63
C GLU A 14 16.03 9.87 25.64
N LYS A 15 15.64 9.13 24.60
CA LYS A 15 16.57 8.71 23.54
C LYS A 15 17.08 9.90 22.75
N ALA A 16 16.21 10.85 22.43
CA ALA A 16 16.59 12.08 21.75
C ALA A 16 17.56 12.92 22.61
N GLU A 17 17.31 13.04 23.92
CA GLU A 17 18.25 13.70 24.83
C GLU A 17 19.61 13.01 24.90
N LYS A 18 19.64 11.67 24.98
CA LYS A 18 20.90 10.90 24.98
C LYS A 18 21.69 11.11 23.70
N LEU A 19 21.01 11.16 22.55
CA LEU A 19 21.64 11.47 21.26
C LEU A 19 22.15 12.91 21.21
N LEU A 20 21.39 13.87 21.71
CA LEU A 20 21.83 15.27 21.77
C LEU A 20 23.10 15.43 22.62
N LYS A 21 23.08 14.84 23.83
CA LYS A 21 24.23 14.83 24.76
C LYS A 21 25.47 14.14 24.18
N SER A 22 25.29 13.23 23.21
CA SER A 22 26.41 12.57 22.51
C SER A 22 27.08 13.44 21.45
N ILE A 23 26.37 14.44 20.93
CA ILE A 23 26.87 15.39 19.93
C ILE A 23 27.46 16.62 20.64
N ASP A 24 26.75 17.16 21.62
CA ASP A 24 27.21 18.25 22.47
C ASP A 24 26.69 18.06 23.91
N ALA A 25 27.60 17.94 24.86
CA ALA A 25 27.28 17.65 26.26
C ALA A 25 26.59 18.82 27.00
N GLN A 26 26.67 20.03 26.45
CA GLN A 26 26.09 21.24 27.06
C GLN A 26 24.71 21.61 26.49
N GLU A 27 24.29 21.00 25.38
CA GLU A 27 22.99 21.28 24.77
C GLU A 27 21.86 20.46 25.40
N HIS A 28 20.76 21.15 25.69
CA HIS A 28 19.52 20.57 26.18
C HIS A 28 18.38 20.93 25.23
N ILE A 29 17.38 20.06 25.16
CA ILE A 29 16.18 20.31 24.35
C ILE A 29 15.41 21.46 24.98
N GLN A 30 15.33 22.61 24.29
CA GLN A 30 14.60 23.79 24.76
C GLN A 30 13.31 24.01 23.99
N ILE A 31 12.35 24.68 24.64
CA ILE A 31 11.11 25.12 23.99
C ILE A 31 11.48 26.19 22.94
N PRO A 32 11.05 26.04 21.67
CA PRO A 32 11.29 27.04 20.65
C PRO A 32 10.69 28.39 21.03
N ARG A 33 11.34 29.48 20.59
CA ARG A 33 10.87 30.85 20.85
C ARG A 33 9.41 31.04 20.38
N ILE A 34 8.55 31.45 21.32
CA ILE A 34 7.16 31.81 21.08
C ILE A 34 7.10 33.28 20.66
N VAL A 35 6.42 33.59 19.56
CA VAL A 35 6.20 34.96 19.05
C VAL A 35 4.73 35.20 18.79
N ALA A 36 4.26 36.44 18.89
CA ALA A 36 2.83 36.79 18.84
C ALA A 36 2.09 36.26 17.60
N HIS A 37 2.77 36.14 16.45
CA HIS A 37 2.21 35.57 15.24
C HIS A 37 3.12 34.45 14.70
N GLN A 38 2.65 33.21 14.76
CA GLN A 38 3.27 32.05 14.11
C GLN A 38 2.30 31.46 13.08
N LYS A 39 2.76 31.31 11.82
CA LYS A 39 1.96 30.71 10.74
C LYS A 39 2.08 29.18 10.67
N ASN A 40 3.23 28.63 11.03
CA ASN A 40 3.58 27.22 10.79
C ASN A 40 3.72 26.39 12.07
N ARG A 41 3.52 26.99 13.25
CA ARG A 41 3.69 26.34 14.56
C ARG A 41 2.67 26.87 15.56
N SER A 42 2.30 26.02 16.52
CA SER A 42 1.36 26.34 17.58
C SER A 42 2.07 27.05 18.74
N ASN A 43 1.53 28.19 19.16
CA ASN A 43 1.99 28.98 20.31
C ASN A 43 1.44 28.41 21.64
N ILE A 44 1.79 27.17 21.96
CA ILE A 44 1.35 26.53 23.21
C ILE A 44 2.32 26.90 24.32
N MET A 45 1.81 27.51 25.39
CA MET A 45 2.58 27.76 26.60
C MET A 45 2.52 26.55 27.51
N VAL A 46 3.65 25.87 27.68
CA VAL A 46 3.82 24.67 28.51
C VAL A 46 5.14 24.75 29.26
N ALA A 47 5.19 24.10 30.42
CA ALA A 47 6.31 24.22 31.36
C ALA A 47 7.50 23.31 30.99
N SER A 48 7.24 22.18 30.31
CA SER A 48 8.28 21.22 29.92
C SER A 48 8.49 21.17 28.41
N PRO A 49 9.75 21.14 27.93
CA PRO A 49 10.06 20.87 26.52
C PRO A 49 9.47 19.54 26.02
N GLU A 50 9.44 18.51 26.86
CA GLU A 50 8.84 17.22 26.54
C GLU A 50 7.35 17.36 26.22
N GLU A 51 6.63 18.08 27.06
CA GLU A 51 5.20 18.32 26.89
C GLU A 51 4.91 19.16 25.63
N TYR A 52 5.77 20.15 25.35
CA TYR A 52 5.68 20.94 24.12
C TYR A 52 5.78 20.08 22.87
N PHE A 53 6.82 19.25 22.74
CA PHE A 53 7.01 18.42 21.54
C PHE A 53 5.98 17.29 21.44
N ARG A 54 5.50 16.77 22.58
CA ARG A 54 4.40 15.80 22.59
C ARG A 54 3.14 16.38 21.95
N ILE A 55 2.74 17.58 22.36
CA ILE A 55 1.49 18.21 21.91
C ILE A 55 1.61 18.80 20.50
N THR A 56 2.75 19.41 20.18
CA THR A 56 2.91 20.12 18.90
C THR A 56 3.34 19.23 17.74
N VAL A 57 4.05 18.12 18.02
CA VAL A 57 4.62 17.26 16.98
C VAL A 57 4.04 15.85 17.07
N ALA A 58 4.20 15.17 18.21
CA ALA A 58 3.89 13.74 18.29
C ALA A 58 2.40 13.44 18.10
N ILE A 59 1.52 14.15 18.80
CA ILE A 59 0.07 13.95 18.70
C ILE A 59 -0.43 14.30 17.29
N PRO A 60 -0.17 15.50 16.72
CA PRO A 60 -0.65 15.85 15.39
C PRO A 60 -0.11 14.91 14.30
N PHE A 61 1.15 14.50 14.40
CA PHE A 61 1.74 13.54 13.46
C PHE A 61 1.05 12.18 13.55
N LEU A 62 0.84 11.64 14.75
CA LEU A 62 0.19 10.35 14.91
C LEU A 62 -1.28 10.40 14.48
N ASP A 63 -1.96 11.52 14.72
CA ASP A 63 -3.34 11.72 14.28
C ASP A 63 -3.45 11.77 12.77
N ASP A 64 -2.58 12.55 12.12
CA ASP A 64 -2.50 12.62 10.66
C ASP A 64 -2.12 11.25 10.06
N PHE A 65 -1.15 10.55 10.66
CA PHE A 65 -0.76 9.23 10.21
C PHE A 65 -1.90 8.20 10.34
N ILE A 66 -2.60 8.19 11.48
CA ILE A 66 -3.78 7.35 11.67
C ILE A 66 -4.87 7.74 10.66
N HIS A 67 -5.11 9.04 10.46
CA HIS A 67 -6.07 9.54 9.51
C HIS A 67 -5.76 9.05 8.10
N GLN A 68 -4.53 9.21 7.63
CA GLN A 68 -4.08 8.72 6.32
C GLN A 68 -4.23 7.21 6.17
N LEU A 69 -3.90 6.43 7.22
CA LEU A 69 -4.13 4.99 7.21
C LEU A 69 -5.63 4.67 7.12
N THR A 70 -6.47 5.37 7.89
CA THR A 70 -7.92 5.15 7.84
C THR A 70 -8.49 5.54 6.49
N GLU A 71 -8.11 6.68 5.92
CA GLU A 71 -8.59 7.12 4.60
C GLU A 71 -8.19 6.15 3.50
N ARG A 72 -6.93 5.68 3.52
CA ARG A 72 -6.39 4.74 2.54
C ARG A 72 -7.05 3.37 2.60
N PHE A 73 -7.30 2.84 3.80
CA PHE A 73 -7.79 1.47 3.96
C PHE A 73 -9.31 1.37 4.18
N ALA A 74 -10.01 2.44 4.61
CA ALA A 74 -11.44 2.38 4.90
C ALA A 74 -12.28 1.98 3.68
N LYS A 75 -11.93 2.51 2.50
CA LYS A 75 -12.63 2.19 1.24
C LYS A 75 -12.53 0.72 0.87
N HIS A 76 -11.37 0.10 1.10
CA HIS A 76 -11.11 -1.29 0.73
C HIS A 76 -11.32 -2.28 1.87
N LYS A 77 -11.57 -1.81 3.11
CA LYS A 77 -11.72 -2.64 4.30
C LYS A 77 -12.81 -3.70 4.12
N LYS A 78 -13.98 -3.30 3.60
CA LYS A 78 -15.11 -4.20 3.38
C LYS A 78 -14.77 -5.29 2.35
N SER A 79 -14.32 -4.88 1.17
CA SER A 79 -13.97 -5.81 0.09
C SER A 79 -12.77 -6.71 0.43
N LEU A 80 -11.80 -6.23 1.19
CA LEU A 80 -10.69 -7.06 1.65
C LEU A 80 -11.16 -8.05 2.75
N SER A 81 -12.04 -7.60 3.64
CA SER A 81 -12.65 -8.47 4.65
C SER A 81 -13.49 -9.57 3.99
N SER A 82 -14.28 -9.25 2.97
CA SER A 82 -15.10 -10.23 2.24
C SER A 82 -14.24 -11.23 1.49
N LEU A 83 -13.14 -10.79 0.84
CA LEU A 83 -12.15 -11.70 0.26
C LEU A 83 -11.46 -12.58 1.31
N HIS A 84 -11.08 -12.01 2.46
CA HIS A 84 -10.47 -12.77 3.55
C HIS A 84 -11.43 -13.82 4.13
N CYS A 85 -12.74 -13.55 4.12
CA CYS A 85 -13.77 -14.51 4.49
C CYS A 85 -13.88 -15.72 3.55
N LEU A 86 -13.18 -15.74 2.40
CA LEU A 86 -13.10 -16.93 1.53
C LEU A 86 -12.16 -18.00 2.11
N LEU A 87 -11.24 -17.61 3.00
CA LEU A 87 -10.32 -18.53 3.63
C LEU A 87 -11.10 -19.52 4.52
N PRO A 88 -10.79 -20.83 4.50
CA PRO A 88 -11.60 -21.85 5.17
C PRO A 88 -11.80 -21.66 6.67
N ASN A 89 -10.81 -21.09 7.36
CA ASN A 89 -10.93 -20.78 8.79
C ASN A 89 -11.92 -19.66 9.10
N VAL A 90 -12.13 -18.74 8.16
CA VAL A 90 -12.94 -17.53 8.33
C VAL A 90 -14.34 -17.74 7.74
N CYS A 91 -14.43 -18.41 6.60
CA CYS A 91 -15.67 -18.70 5.87
C CYS A 91 -16.71 -19.46 6.70
N VAL A 92 -16.25 -20.31 7.62
CA VAL A 92 -17.15 -21.09 8.48
C VAL A 92 -17.85 -20.20 9.52
N VAL A 93 -17.19 -19.13 9.96
CA VAL A 93 -17.65 -18.26 11.06
C VAL A 93 -18.40 -17.04 10.52
N HIS A 94 -17.92 -16.45 9.42
CA HIS A 94 -18.43 -15.19 8.89
C HIS A 94 -19.13 -15.43 7.54
N LYS A 95 -20.31 -14.85 7.38
CA LYS A 95 -21.00 -14.82 6.09
C LYS A 95 -20.39 -13.72 5.22
N VAL A 96 -20.29 -13.99 3.93
CA VAL A 96 -19.89 -13.00 2.94
C VAL A 96 -21.15 -12.36 2.35
N ASP A 97 -21.24 -11.04 2.40
CA ASP A 97 -22.27 -10.30 1.70
C ASP A 97 -21.84 -10.11 0.24
N LEU A 98 -22.73 -10.44 -0.68
CA LEU A 98 -22.45 -10.38 -2.12
C LEU A 98 -22.11 -8.94 -2.55
N GLU A 99 -22.80 -7.94 -2.01
CA GLU A 99 -22.58 -6.52 -2.33
C GLU A 99 -21.12 -6.07 -2.11
N ASP A 100 -20.43 -6.65 -1.13
CA ASP A 100 -19.02 -6.33 -0.85
C ASP A 100 -18.06 -6.84 -1.94
N LEU A 101 -18.50 -7.78 -2.78
CA LEU A 101 -17.79 -8.33 -3.94
C LEU A 101 -18.17 -7.65 -5.25
N SER A 102 -19.05 -6.64 -5.22
CA SER A 102 -19.51 -5.90 -6.41
C SER A 102 -18.37 -5.30 -7.24
N LEU A 103 -17.25 -4.94 -6.61
CA LEU A 103 -16.05 -4.43 -7.28
C LEU A 103 -15.47 -5.43 -8.30
N TYR A 104 -15.68 -6.73 -8.08
CA TYR A 104 -15.13 -7.80 -8.91
C TYR A 104 -16.17 -8.39 -9.88
N LYS A 105 -17.35 -7.77 -10.01
CA LYS A 105 -18.46 -8.27 -10.84
C LYS A 105 -18.06 -8.52 -12.30
N GLN A 106 -17.10 -7.77 -12.84
CA GLN A 106 -16.60 -7.98 -14.21
C GLN A 106 -15.91 -9.33 -14.42
N PHE A 107 -15.43 -9.96 -13.34
CA PHE A 107 -14.68 -11.21 -13.37
C PHE A 107 -15.50 -12.41 -12.85
N LEU A 108 -16.75 -12.18 -12.44
CA LEU A 108 -17.55 -13.17 -11.72
C LEU A 108 -18.89 -13.37 -12.40
N ASP A 109 -19.36 -14.61 -12.36
CA ASP A 109 -20.75 -14.93 -12.63
C ASP A 109 -21.57 -14.76 -11.34
N TYR A 110 -22.24 -13.62 -11.24
CA TYR A 110 -22.92 -13.21 -10.01
C TYR A 110 -24.17 -14.05 -9.71
N ASP A 111 -24.76 -14.66 -10.72
CA ASP A 111 -25.97 -15.48 -10.59
C ASP A 111 -25.65 -16.81 -9.88
N THR A 112 -24.45 -17.37 -10.12
CA THR A 112 -24.00 -18.62 -9.51
C THR A 112 -23.18 -18.43 -8.23
N LEU A 113 -22.62 -17.24 -8.01
CA LEU A 113 -21.75 -16.93 -6.87
C LEU A 113 -22.37 -17.22 -5.50
N ALA A 114 -23.65 -16.90 -5.29
CA ALA A 114 -24.31 -17.10 -4.00
C ALA A 114 -24.37 -18.58 -3.60
N ALA A 115 -24.78 -19.44 -4.54
CA ALA A 115 -24.86 -20.88 -4.33
C ALA A 115 -23.47 -21.50 -4.14
N GLU A 116 -22.48 -21.01 -4.90
CA GLU A 116 -21.10 -21.46 -4.82
C GLU A 116 -20.47 -21.15 -3.45
N LEU A 117 -20.70 -19.94 -2.91
CA LEU A 117 -20.25 -19.55 -1.57
C LEU A 117 -20.86 -20.42 -0.47
N ASP A 118 -22.14 -20.76 -0.58
CA ASP A 118 -22.79 -21.66 0.39
C ASP A 118 -22.23 -23.07 0.33
N LEU A 119 -22.01 -23.61 -0.88
CA LEU A 119 -21.41 -24.93 -1.07
C LEU A 119 -19.97 -24.98 -0.54
N TRP A 120 -19.19 -23.92 -0.79
CA TRP A 120 -17.82 -23.79 -0.29
C TRP A 120 -17.78 -23.76 1.24
N ARG A 121 -18.67 -22.99 1.86
CA ARG A 121 -18.80 -22.95 3.31
C ARG A 121 -19.20 -24.31 3.89
N GLN A 122 -20.09 -25.04 3.23
CA GLN A 122 -20.49 -26.39 3.64
C GLN A 122 -19.32 -27.38 3.57
N LYS A 123 -18.53 -27.37 2.49
CA LYS A 123 -17.31 -28.18 2.35
C LYS A 123 -16.39 -28.04 3.57
N TRP A 124 -16.09 -26.80 3.96
CA TRP A 124 -15.16 -26.53 5.07
C TRP A 124 -15.77 -26.68 6.47
N LYS A 125 -17.10 -26.71 6.59
CA LYS A 125 -17.79 -27.08 7.84
C LYS A 125 -17.69 -28.56 8.16
N GLN A 126 -17.60 -29.41 7.13
CA GLN A 126 -17.50 -30.86 7.29
C GLN A 126 -16.07 -31.31 7.66
N LEU A 127 -15.06 -30.48 7.37
CA LEU A 127 -13.65 -30.76 7.64
C LEU A 127 -13.22 -30.26 9.03
N ILE A 128 -12.28 -30.99 9.64
CA ILE A 128 -11.71 -30.63 10.95
C ILE A 128 -10.87 -29.36 10.79
N ALA A 129 -10.90 -28.48 11.80
CA ALA A 129 -10.23 -27.18 11.76
C ALA A 129 -8.71 -27.24 11.51
N VAL A 130 -8.06 -28.36 11.85
CA VAL A 130 -6.62 -28.57 11.71
C VAL A 130 -6.19 -28.74 10.25
N ASP A 131 -7.05 -29.35 9.42
CA ASP A 131 -6.76 -29.63 8.01
C ASP A 131 -7.13 -28.46 7.08
N ARG A 132 -7.63 -27.36 7.65
CA ARG A 132 -8.05 -26.19 6.88
C ARG A 132 -6.85 -25.31 6.51
N PRO A 133 -6.66 -24.98 5.23
CA PRO A 133 -5.56 -24.12 4.82
C PRO A 133 -5.72 -22.73 5.43
N LYS A 134 -4.59 -22.14 5.81
CA LYS A 134 -4.54 -20.82 6.48
C LYS A 134 -4.27 -19.71 5.49
N ASN A 135 -3.59 -20.04 4.40
CA ASN A 135 -3.10 -19.09 3.42
C ASN A 135 -3.95 -19.12 2.15
N ALA A 136 -4.03 -17.99 1.45
CA ALA A 136 -4.74 -17.90 0.17
C ALA A 136 -4.16 -18.88 -0.86
N ILE A 137 -2.83 -19.05 -0.90
CA ILE A 137 -2.14 -19.92 -1.86
C ILE A 137 -2.50 -21.39 -1.62
N GLU A 138 -2.45 -21.87 -0.38
CA GLU A 138 -2.88 -23.23 0.00
C GLU A 138 -4.38 -23.45 -0.27
N THR A 139 -5.18 -22.40 -0.05
CA THR A 139 -6.62 -22.47 -0.33
C THR A 139 -6.89 -22.62 -1.83
N ILE A 140 -6.08 -21.98 -2.69
CA ILE A 140 -6.17 -22.11 -4.14
C ILE A 140 -5.82 -23.53 -4.60
N SER A 141 -4.81 -24.18 -4.01
CA SER A 141 -4.46 -25.56 -4.38
C SER A 141 -5.55 -26.57 -4.05
N GLU A 142 -6.29 -26.34 -2.96
CA GLU A 142 -7.43 -27.17 -2.53
C GLU A 142 -8.76 -26.80 -3.21
N CYS A 143 -8.76 -25.76 -4.04
CA CYS A 143 -9.93 -25.27 -4.74
C CYS A 143 -10.03 -25.91 -6.13
N ASN A 144 -11.07 -26.72 -6.35
CA ASN A 144 -11.35 -27.28 -7.68
C ASN A 144 -12.07 -26.25 -8.54
N GLN A 145 -11.39 -25.74 -9.58
CA GLN A 145 -11.91 -24.72 -10.49
C GLN A 145 -13.20 -25.13 -11.22
N CYS A 146 -13.44 -26.42 -11.46
CA CYS A 146 -14.67 -26.87 -12.14
C CYS A 146 -15.90 -26.80 -11.25
N ILE A 147 -15.72 -26.95 -9.93
CA ILE A 147 -16.80 -26.93 -8.94
C ILE A 147 -16.99 -25.52 -8.39
N TYR A 148 -15.89 -24.78 -8.23
CA TYR A 148 -15.85 -23.46 -7.62
C TYR A 148 -15.14 -22.42 -8.52
N PRO A 149 -15.69 -22.11 -9.71
CA PRO A 149 -15.05 -21.20 -10.65
C PRO A 149 -14.94 -19.76 -10.11
N ASN A 150 -15.98 -19.23 -9.46
CA ASN A 150 -15.97 -17.85 -8.97
C ASN A 150 -15.03 -17.69 -7.76
N ILE A 151 -15.06 -18.64 -6.83
CA ILE A 151 -14.20 -18.63 -5.64
C ILE A 151 -12.75 -18.79 -6.04
N TYR A 152 -12.45 -19.61 -7.04
CA TYR A 152 -11.09 -19.74 -7.56
C TYR A 152 -10.56 -18.40 -8.11
N ILE A 153 -11.39 -17.65 -8.85
CA ILE A 153 -11.04 -16.30 -9.32
C ILE A 153 -10.85 -15.34 -8.14
N LEU A 154 -11.77 -15.33 -7.18
CA LEU A 154 -11.67 -14.47 -6.00
C LEU A 154 -10.42 -14.77 -5.15
N LEU A 155 -10.07 -16.05 -4.98
CA LEU A 155 -8.85 -16.45 -4.27
C LEU A 155 -7.60 -16.03 -5.04
N LYS A 156 -7.59 -16.11 -6.37
CA LYS A 156 -6.50 -15.55 -7.20
C LYS A 156 -6.36 -14.05 -7.02
N ILE A 157 -7.48 -13.31 -6.99
CA ILE A 157 -7.47 -11.88 -6.70
C ILE A 157 -6.86 -11.65 -5.32
N LEU A 158 -7.32 -12.36 -4.29
CA LEU A 158 -6.76 -12.26 -2.94
C LEU A 158 -5.25 -12.54 -2.89
N ALA A 159 -4.76 -13.54 -3.63
CA ALA A 159 -3.34 -13.89 -3.67
C ALA A 159 -2.48 -12.90 -4.48
N THR A 160 -3.09 -12.16 -5.41
CA THR A 160 -2.39 -11.16 -6.25
C THR A 160 -2.50 -9.73 -5.72
N LEU A 161 -3.39 -9.49 -4.76
CA LEU A 161 -3.46 -8.21 -4.07
C LEU A 161 -2.14 -7.94 -3.34
N PRO A 162 -1.49 -6.79 -3.59
CA PRO A 162 -0.28 -6.44 -2.87
C PRO A 162 -0.63 -6.12 -1.41
N VAL A 163 -0.45 -7.11 -0.53
CA VAL A 163 -0.62 -6.96 0.92
C VAL A 163 0.51 -6.10 1.52
N SER A 164 1.63 -5.95 0.81
CA SER A 164 2.75 -5.11 1.21
C SER A 164 3.15 -4.12 0.12
N THR A 165 3.60 -2.94 0.53
CA THR A 165 4.19 -1.90 -0.33
C THR A 165 5.66 -2.21 -0.71
N ALA A 166 6.19 -3.38 -0.35
CA ALA A 166 7.60 -3.71 -0.53
C ALA A 166 7.97 -4.03 -1.99
N THR A 167 7.08 -4.66 -2.76
CA THR A 167 7.34 -5.01 -4.17
C THR A 167 7.58 -3.80 -5.09
N PRO A 168 6.85 -2.67 -4.97
CA PRO A 168 7.16 -1.51 -5.80
C PRO A 168 8.42 -0.73 -5.38
N GLU A 169 9.13 -1.07 -4.29
CA GLU A 169 10.37 -0.39 -3.90
C GLU A 169 11.47 -0.51 -4.97
N ARG A 170 11.52 -1.63 -5.70
CA ARG A 170 12.43 -1.80 -6.83
C ARG A 170 12.09 -0.80 -7.95
N SER A 171 10.81 -0.61 -8.26
CA SER A 171 10.36 0.36 -9.27
C SER A 171 10.51 1.82 -8.79
N PHE A 172 10.28 2.10 -7.51
CA PHE A 172 10.49 3.43 -6.93
C PHE A 172 11.98 3.80 -6.85
N SER A 173 12.85 2.83 -6.54
CA SER A 173 14.30 3.05 -6.53
C SER A 173 14.86 3.24 -7.95
N THR A 174 14.36 2.52 -8.97
CA THR A 174 14.73 2.78 -10.36
C THR A 174 14.22 4.13 -10.84
N LEU A 175 12.97 4.49 -10.54
CA LEU A 175 12.42 5.83 -10.83
C LEU A 175 13.23 6.95 -10.17
N ARG A 176 13.59 6.79 -8.89
CA ARG A 176 14.44 7.73 -8.17
C ARG A 176 15.81 7.86 -8.83
N ARG A 177 16.46 6.74 -9.17
CA ARG A 177 17.74 6.75 -9.91
C ARG A 177 17.62 7.45 -11.27
N LEU A 178 16.55 7.20 -12.03
CA LEU A 178 16.32 7.86 -13.32
C LEU A 178 16.15 9.38 -13.16
N LYS A 179 15.37 9.80 -12.15
CA LYS A 179 15.13 11.22 -11.87
C LYS A 179 16.39 11.93 -11.35
N ASP A 180 17.11 11.30 -10.43
CA ASP A 180 18.35 11.84 -9.86
C ASP A 180 19.46 11.92 -10.92
N PHE A 181 19.58 10.90 -11.78
CA PHE A 181 20.55 10.87 -12.88
C PHE A 181 20.28 11.94 -13.93
N LEU A 182 19.01 12.13 -14.33
CA LEU A 182 18.69 13.09 -15.38
C LEU A 182 18.75 14.54 -14.92
N ARG A 183 18.62 14.83 -13.60
CA ARG A 183 18.70 16.15 -12.92
C ARG A 183 18.03 17.33 -13.67
N ASN A 184 17.13 17.02 -14.60
CA ASN A 184 16.42 17.93 -15.48
C ASN A 184 14.93 17.63 -15.37
N SER A 185 14.10 18.68 -15.42
CA SER A 185 12.65 18.50 -15.49
C SER A 185 12.30 17.67 -16.73
N THR A 186 11.86 16.44 -16.52
CA THR A 186 11.43 15.52 -17.58
C THR A 186 9.91 15.38 -17.48
N GLY A 187 9.22 15.44 -18.62
CA GLY A 187 7.77 15.23 -18.67
C GLY A 187 7.36 13.83 -18.21
N GLN A 188 6.14 13.69 -17.69
CA GLN A 188 5.64 12.45 -17.09
C GLN A 188 5.67 11.26 -18.08
N GLU A 189 5.34 11.50 -19.34
CA GLU A 189 5.35 10.46 -20.38
C GLU A 189 6.75 9.88 -20.62
N ARG A 190 7.75 10.76 -20.80
CA ARG A 190 9.14 10.33 -20.99
C ARG A 190 9.69 9.61 -19.76
N LEU A 191 9.37 10.09 -18.57
CA LEU A 191 9.79 9.43 -17.32
C LEU A 191 9.20 8.02 -17.21
N THR A 192 7.91 7.87 -17.51
CA THR A 192 7.21 6.58 -17.46
C THR A 192 7.79 5.61 -18.48
N GLY A 193 8.05 6.07 -19.72
CA GLY A 193 8.67 5.26 -20.77
C GLY A 193 10.07 4.75 -20.39
N LEU A 194 10.92 5.63 -19.84
CA LEU A 194 12.26 5.25 -19.37
C LEU A 194 12.22 4.29 -18.17
N ALA A 195 11.27 4.49 -17.25
CA ALA A 195 11.08 3.59 -16.13
C ALA A 195 10.67 2.19 -16.59
N LEU A 196 9.73 2.10 -17.53
CA LEU A 196 9.31 0.83 -18.12
C LEU A 196 10.48 0.10 -18.82
N LEU A 197 11.26 0.82 -19.64
CA LEU A 197 12.47 0.26 -20.28
C LEU A 197 13.50 -0.21 -19.24
N SER A 198 13.68 0.52 -18.14
CA SER A 198 14.64 0.13 -17.11
C SER A 198 14.17 -1.05 -16.24
N VAL A 199 12.86 -1.20 -16.03
CA VAL A 199 12.29 -2.30 -15.23
C VAL A 199 12.20 -3.58 -16.08
N HIS A 200 11.83 -3.47 -17.34
CA HIS A 200 11.61 -4.58 -18.25
C HIS A 200 12.76 -4.75 -19.27
N ARG A 201 14.00 -4.80 -18.78
CA ARG A 201 15.20 -4.95 -19.64
C ARG A 201 15.24 -6.25 -20.45
N GLU A 202 14.49 -7.26 -20.01
CA GLU A 202 14.44 -8.58 -20.65
C GLU A 202 13.48 -8.60 -21.87
N ILE A 203 12.64 -7.58 -22.02
CA ILE A 203 11.78 -7.45 -23.21
C ILE A 203 12.64 -6.86 -24.33
N ASN A 204 12.91 -7.67 -25.35
CA ASN A 204 13.67 -7.21 -26.50
C ASN A 204 12.81 -6.27 -27.33
N VAL A 205 13.30 -5.05 -27.58
CA VAL A 205 12.60 -4.04 -28.37
C VAL A 205 13.24 -4.00 -29.75
N ASP A 206 12.46 -4.33 -30.78
CA ASP A 206 12.93 -4.26 -32.16
C ASP A 206 13.13 -2.79 -32.59
N ILE A 207 14.38 -2.44 -32.87
CA ILE A 207 14.78 -1.10 -33.27
C ILE A 207 14.07 -0.71 -34.58
N GLU A 208 13.94 -1.64 -35.52
CA GLU A 208 13.31 -1.39 -36.82
C GLU A 208 11.81 -1.12 -36.66
N GLU A 209 11.14 -1.83 -35.78
CA GLU A 209 9.73 -1.57 -35.46
C GLU A 209 9.55 -0.17 -34.83
N VAL A 210 10.44 0.21 -33.90
CA VAL A 210 10.40 1.53 -33.28
C VAL A 210 10.65 2.63 -34.30
N VAL A 211 11.65 2.45 -35.19
CA VAL A 211 11.94 3.41 -36.26
C VAL A 211 10.76 3.51 -37.21
N ASN A 212 10.16 2.39 -37.62
CA ASN A 212 8.98 2.38 -38.51
C ASN A 212 7.74 2.99 -37.87
N ARG A 213 7.51 2.76 -36.57
CA ARG A 213 6.42 3.41 -35.83
C ARG A 213 6.67 4.91 -35.72
N PHE A 214 7.88 5.30 -35.31
CA PHE A 214 8.28 6.69 -35.25
C PHE A 214 8.18 7.35 -36.62
N SER A 215 8.49 6.59 -37.70
CA SER A 215 8.45 7.02 -39.10
C SER A 215 7.02 7.23 -39.66
N ARG A 216 5.98 6.84 -38.92
CA ARG A 216 4.57 7.03 -39.26
C ARG A 216 3.87 8.14 -38.45
N GLU A 217 4.46 8.64 -37.38
CA GLU A 217 3.87 9.73 -36.57
C GLU A 217 3.90 11.08 -37.32
N LYS A 218 2.74 11.75 -37.44
CA LYS A 218 2.48 12.90 -38.32
C LYS A 218 3.24 14.20 -37.99
N THR A 219 3.81 14.34 -36.79
CA THR A 219 4.47 15.55 -36.33
C THR A 219 5.98 15.36 -36.32
N ARG A 220 6.65 15.57 -37.45
CA ARG A 220 8.11 15.56 -37.52
C ARG A 220 8.68 16.86 -38.05
N ASN A 221 9.68 17.37 -37.33
CA ASN A 221 10.58 18.43 -37.80
C ASN A 221 11.84 17.86 -38.49
N VAL A 222 11.93 16.54 -38.70
CA VAL A 222 13.12 15.87 -39.27
C VAL A 222 12.71 14.69 -40.17
N GLN A 223 13.27 14.61 -41.38
CA GLN A 223 13.09 13.49 -42.31
C GLN A 223 14.13 12.39 -42.04
N PHE A 224 13.66 11.14 -41.90
CA PHE A 224 14.54 9.97 -41.92
C PHE A 224 14.62 9.46 -43.35
N ILE A 225 15.85 9.35 -43.87
CA ILE A 225 16.12 8.63 -45.11
C ILE A 225 16.30 7.18 -44.69
N LEU A 226 15.31 6.34 -45.02
CA LEU A 226 15.37 4.88 -44.90
C LEU A 226 16.11 4.30 -46.11
#